data_AF-A0A5E4YIR2-F1
#
_entry.id   AF-A0A5E4YIR2-F1
#
_cell.length_a   1.000
_cell.length_b   1.000
_cell.length_c   1.000
_cell.angle_alpha   90.00
_cell.angle_beta   90.00
_cell.angle_gamma   90.00
#
_symmetry.space_group_name_H-M   'P 1'
#
loop_
_entity.id
_entity.type
_entity.pdbx_description
1 polymer ?
#
loop_
_entity_poly.entity_id
_entity_poly.type
_entity_poly.pdbx_seq_one_letter_code
_entity_poly.pdbx_strand_id
1 'polypeptide(L)'
;MAASAPVDSMTYSFVNSTVFNTVKSTESDLKTIISGLGDNPTTSDLLMVQQDVQKWTLIVQVQSTITKEMADSYKGIIAKAA
;
A
#
# COMPACT_ATOMS: atom_id res chain seq x y z
N MET A 1 17.45 -8.64 -32.74
CA MET A 1 17.44 -9.06 -31.32
C MET A 1 17.84 -7.87 -30.48
N ALA A 2 16.86 -7.07 -30.03
CA ALA A 2 17.10 -5.91 -29.18
C ALA A 2 16.65 -6.27 -27.77
N ALA A 3 17.56 -6.16 -26.81
CA ALA A 3 17.34 -6.46 -25.41
C ALA A 3 16.27 -5.54 -24.83
N SER A 4 15.09 -6.09 -24.52
CA SER A 4 14.11 -5.45 -23.65
C SER A 4 14.67 -5.46 -22.23
N ALA A 5 15.00 -4.27 -21.76
CA ALA A 5 15.78 -4.09 -20.56
C ALA A 5 15.01 -4.58 -19.30
N PRO A 6 15.69 -5.17 -18.30
CA PRO A 6 15.09 -5.67 -17.04
C PRO A 6 14.55 -4.58 -16.10
N VAL A 7 14.51 -3.33 -16.53
CA VAL A 7 14.26 -2.13 -15.69
C VAL A 7 12.79 -2.05 -15.23
N ASP A 8 11.85 -2.61 -16.00
CA ASP A 8 10.41 -2.56 -15.68
C ASP A 8 10.02 -3.47 -14.50
N SER A 9 10.65 -4.64 -14.40
CA SER A 9 10.46 -5.57 -13.27
C SER A 9 11.03 -5.00 -11.98
N MET A 10 12.22 -4.37 -12.04
CA MET A 10 12.87 -3.77 -10.87
C MET A 10 12.09 -2.57 -10.35
N THR A 11 11.54 -1.74 -11.23
CA THR A 11 10.77 -0.55 -10.83
C THR A 11 9.39 -0.94 -10.29
N TYR A 12 8.70 -1.90 -10.92
CA TYR A 12 7.45 -2.46 -10.38
C TYR A 12 7.65 -3.13 -9.03
N SER A 13 8.69 -3.95 -8.90
CA SER A 13 9.10 -4.58 -7.63
C SER A 13 9.39 -3.52 -6.56
N PHE A 14 10.12 -2.45 -6.90
CA PHE A 14 10.47 -1.38 -5.97
C PHE A 14 9.25 -0.60 -5.50
N VAL A 15 8.37 -0.17 -6.41
CA VAL A 15 7.15 0.57 -6.06
C VAL A 15 6.21 -0.33 -5.27
N ASN A 16 5.97 -1.56 -5.72
CA ASN A 16 5.12 -2.51 -5.00
C ASN A 16 5.67 -2.81 -3.60
N SER A 17 6.98 -3.03 -3.47
CA SER A 17 7.61 -3.25 -2.16
C SER A 17 7.53 -2.03 -1.27
N THR A 18 7.72 -0.82 -1.82
CA THR A 18 7.62 0.44 -1.07
C THR A 18 6.21 0.67 -0.56
N VAL A 19 5.21 0.54 -1.44
CA VAL A 19 3.80 0.70 -1.05
C VAL A 19 3.38 -0.39 -0.07
N PHE A 20 3.81 -1.63 -0.28
CA PHE A 20 3.55 -2.75 0.64
C PHE A 20 4.20 -2.54 2.01
N ASN A 21 5.43 -2.04 2.05
CA ASN A 21 6.12 -1.68 3.30
C ASN A 21 5.40 -0.55 4.03
N THR A 22 4.90 0.46 3.32
CA THR A 22 4.10 1.55 3.91
C THR A 22 2.80 1.02 4.50
N VAL A 23 2.05 0.19 3.76
CA VAL A 23 0.81 -0.43 4.25
C VAL A 23 1.09 -1.28 5.49
N LYS A 24 2.16 -2.09 5.48
CA LYS A 24 2.57 -2.89 6.63
C LYS A 24 2.96 -2.04 7.83
N SER A 25 3.66 -0.92 7.62
CA SER A 25 4.02 0.01 8.69
C SER A 25 2.76 0.57 9.35
N THR A 26 1.81 1.06 8.54
CA THR A 26 0.54 1.60 9.08
C THR A 26 -0.30 0.54 9.77
N GLU A 27 -0.31 -0.71 9.28
CA GLU A 27 -0.96 -1.83 9.98
C GLU A 27 -0.29 -2.13 11.32
N SER A 28 1.05 -2.10 11.38
CA SER A 28 1.81 -2.30 12.61
C SER A 28 1.55 -1.19 13.63
N ASP A 29 1.44 0.06 13.18
CA ASP A 29 1.09 1.20 14.02
C ASP A 29 -0.33 1.05 14.56
N LEU A 30 -1.30 0.68 13.71
CA LEU A 30 -2.68 0.42 14.11
C LEU A 30 -2.76 -0.71 15.14
N LYS A 31 -2.02 -1.81 14.94
CA LYS A 31 -1.93 -2.91 15.90
C LYS A 31 -1.31 -2.48 17.22
N THR A 32 -0.31 -1.59 17.19
CA THR A 32 0.33 -1.06 18.39
C THR A 32 -0.63 -0.20 19.20
N ILE A 33 -1.40 0.67 18.53
CA ILE A 33 -2.45 1.48 19.15
C ILE A 33 -3.54 0.58 19.73
N ILE A 34 -3.99 -0.42 18.97
CA ILE A 34 -5.01 -1.38 19.43
C ILE A 34 -4.53 -2.18 20.63
N SER A 35 -3.27 -2.62 20.63
CA SER A 35 -2.67 -3.36 21.75
C SER A 35 -2.40 -2.47 22.96
N GLY A 36 -2.24 -1.16 22.76
CA GLY A 36 -2.00 -0.16 23.80
C GLY A 36 -3.26 0.35 24.51
N LEU A 37 -4.45 0.06 23.99
CA LEU A 37 -5.75 0.50 24.54
C LEU A 37 -6.09 -0.08 25.92
N GLY A 38 -5.50 -1.21 26.31
CA GLY A 38 -5.78 -1.88 27.60
C GLY A 38 -7.24 -2.32 27.78
N ASP A 39 -7.61 -2.77 28.99
CA ASP A 39 -8.96 -3.31 29.30
C ASP A 39 -10.06 -2.24 29.43
N ASN A 40 -9.71 -0.96 29.58
CA ASN A 40 -10.66 0.16 29.67
C ASN A 40 -10.21 1.33 28.79
N PRO A 41 -10.37 1.23 27.47
CA PRO A 41 -10.04 2.31 26.56
C PRO A 41 -10.93 3.53 26.78
N THR A 42 -10.36 4.73 26.77
CA THR A 42 -11.16 5.96 26.88
C THR A 42 -11.84 6.27 25.54
N THR A 43 -12.91 7.08 25.57
CA THR A 43 -13.59 7.54 24.34
C THR A 43 -12.64 8.26 23.39
N SER A 44 -11.60 8.91 23.91
CA SER A 44 -10.55 9.55 23.11
C SER A 44 -9.72 8.52 22.34
N ASP A 45 -9.38 7.40 22.99
CA ASP A 45 -8.59 6.34 22.37
C ASP A 45 -9.40 5.61 21.29
N LEU A 46 -10.69 5.37 21.53
CA LEU A 46 -11.60 4.80 20.53
C LEU A 46 -11.76 5.73 19.31
N LEU A 47 -11.76 7.05 19.52
CA LEU A 47 -11.82 8.02 18.42
C LEU A 47 -10.53 8.01 17.60
N MET A 48 -9.36 7.94 18.25
CA MET A 48 -8.08 7.81 17.55
C MET A 48 -8.02 6.53 16.71
N VAL A 49 -8.45 5.40 17.27
CA VAL A 49 -8.53 4.12 16.54
C VAL A 49 -9.45 4.23 15.33
N GLN A 50 -10.61 4.87 15.48
CA GLN A 50 -11.51 5.09 14.35
C GLN A 50 -10.87 5.93 13.24
N GLN A 51 -10.16 7.01 13.61
CA GLN A 51 -9.44 7.84 12.64
C GLN A 51 -8.33 7.04 11.93
N ASP A 52 -7.59 6.22 12.66
CA ASP A 52 -6.47 5.48 12.08
C ASP A 52 -6.94 4.30 11.21
N VAL A 53 -8.06 3.65 11.55
CA VAL A 53 -8.70 2.65 10.68
C VAL A 53 -9.17 3.29 9.36
N GLN A 54 -9.73 4.50 9.40
CA GLN A 54 -10.13 5.22 8.19
C GLN A 54 -8.93 5.59 7.33
N LYS A 55 -7.84 6.10 7.93
CA LYS A 55 -6.58 6.37 7.22
C LYS A 55 -6.01 5.11 6.59
N TRP A 56 -5.98 4.00 7.33
CA TRP A 56 -5.51 2.72 6.82
C TRP A 56 -6.34 2.24 5.62
N THR A 57 -7.67 2.36 5.70
CA THR A 57 -8.58 2.02 4.59
C THR A 57 -8.27 2.83 3.33
N LEU A 58 -8.05 4.15 3.47
CA LEU A 58 -7.67 5.01 2.35
C LEU A 58 -6.32 4.59 1.74
N ILE A 59 -5.33 4.27 2.57
CA ILE A 59 -4.01 3.84 2.09
C ILE A 59 -4.10 2.53 1.32
N VAL A 60 -4.89 1.56 1.78
CA VAL A 60 -5.11 0.28 1.07
C VAL A 60 -5.81 0.51 -0.28
N GLN A 61 -6.80 1.42 -0.33
CA GLN A 61 -7.45 1.78 -1.60
C GLN A 61 -6.47 2.44 -2.57
N VAL A 62 -5.65 3.39 -2.10
CA VAL A 62 -4.61 4.04 -2.91
C VAL A 62 -3.59 3.02 -3.41
N GLN A 63 -3.16 2.07 -2.56
CA GLN A 63 -2.28 0.98 -2.96
C GLN A 63 -2.89 0.15 -4.09
N SER A 64 -4.17 -0.18 -3.99
CA SER A 64 -4.88 -0.95 -5.01
C SER A 64 -4.98 -0.18 -6.33
N THR A 65 -5.25 1.13 -6.27
CA THR A 65 -5.27 2.02 -7.44
C THR A 65 -3.90 2.10 -8.11
N ILE A 66 -2.83 2.37 -7.35
CA ILE A 66 -1.46 2.42 -7.88
C ILE A 66 -1.09 1.08 -8.53
N THR A 67 -1.35 -0.03 -7.84
CA THR A 67 -1.05 -1.37 -8.37
C THR A 67 -1.80 -1.64 -9.68
N LYS A 68 -3.06 -1.21 -9.76
CA LYS A 68 -3.88 -1.33 -10.97
C LYS A 68 -3.36 -0.45 -12.10
N GLU A 69 -3.07 0.82 -11.84
CA GLU A 69 -2.52 1.75 -12.83
C GLU A 69 -1.16 1.28 -13.35
N MET A 70 -0.33 0.70 -12.49
CA MET A 70 0.93 0.07 -12.92
C MET A 70 0.67 -1.16 -13.81
N ALA A 71 -0.28 -2.02 -13.45
CA ALA A 71 -0.64 -3.18 -14.26
C ALA A 71 -1.22 -2.78 -15.63
N ASP A 72 -2.05 -1.74 -15.68
CA ASP A 72 -2.64 -1.22 -16.91
C ASP A 72 -1.58 -0.50 -17.77
N SER A 73 -0.67 0.25 -17.16
CA SER A 73 0.49 0.85 -17.85
C SER A 73 1.42 -0.23 -18.43
N TYR A 74 1.69 -1.29 -17.68
CA TYR A 74 2.48 -2.44 -18.14
C TYR A 74 1.83 -3.12 -19.35
N LYS A 75 0.52 -3.37 -19.29
CA LYS A 75 -0.25 -3.89 -20.43
C LYS A 75 -0.16 -2.96 -21.64
N GLY A 76 -0.24 -1.64 -21.43
CA GLY A 76 -0.13 -0.64 -22.48
C GLY A 76 1.26 -0.61 -23.15
N ILE A 77 2.33 -0.76 -22.38
CA ILE A 77 3.70 -0.86 -22.91
C ILE A 77 3.87 -2.13 -23.75
N ILE A 78 3.45 -3.30 -23.22
CA ILE A 78 3.49 -4.57 -23.97
C ILE A 78 2.71 -4.47 -25.27
N ALA A 79 1.49 -3.91 -25.23
CA ALA A 79 0.64 -3.77 -26.40
C ALA A 79 1.19 -2.77 -27.45
N LYS A 80 2.07 -1.85 -27.05
CA LYS A 80 2.79 -0.94 -27.97
C LYS A 80 4.12 -1.50 -28.45
N ALA A 81 4.70 -2.46 -27.73
CA ALA A 81 5.98 -3.10 -28.06
C ALA A 81 5.81 -4.35 -28.95
N ALA A 82 4.60 -4.91 -29.03
CA ALA A 82 4.18 -5.92 -30.00
C ALA A 82 3.57 -5.28 -31.25
#